data_AF-A0A2T1C4R5-F1
#
_entry.id   AF-A0A2T1C4R5-F1
#
_cell.length_a   1.000
_cell.length_b   1.000
_cell.length_c   1.000
_cell.angle_alpha   90.00
_cell.angle_beta   90.00
_cell.angle_gamma   90.00
#
_symmetry.space_group_name_H-M   'P 1'
#
loop_
_entity.id
_entity.type
_entity.pdbx_description
1 polymer ?
#
loop_
_entity_poly.entity_id
_entity_poly.type
_entity_poly.pdbx_seq_one_letter_code
_entity_poly.pdbx_strand_id
1 'polypeptide(L)'
;MVTIVKKHLKEAKYLVIIVSGAIASAITLPAIAKTPEEVGQIACDVSVQINSTGNSGDGSGVIIAKNGDIYTVLTANHVKRDVGVNPIVQPCSDSKSHSVLSFQSLGDLNNQQDPDLAVLTFKATDNYKTATLGDSSQIKLGSNIYVFGYPVEGIGANRKRGSDREARFSPGSVVSIRKKALNGNFIVYNAVTKGGMSGGPVFDVEGRVVAVHTSGDLEEGQGQVESGQTVTVRVKTGTNAGVPISAFLAKRGQIGTNVQNVAVNNEPSTEKPEEKLKNPQSTGDFVVAGMVESEKGDDKAAIDSFSEAIKRDSNSAEAYYRRGISKYRRGDKQGAVEDYGEAIKLNPDYSNAYYNRASIRFFELNDYPGAVADYTEALRLNPNDAISYFNRAAARSKLKDREGVVADFTEAIRVKPTYVEAYIERGRFRNTLGDRKGAIEDFTSAIELAPENTVNHPIALYNRAAVRRNIKDLTGAVEDFQKASELFPGVNEPELAKKAADEVYWLNREIKFESDRKLNPSTPAPKPSNPAPDGGLNEPI
;
A
#
# COMPACT_ATOMS: atom_id res chain seq x y z
N MET A 1 -6.41 47.79 -15.61
CA MET A 1 -6.18 48.96 -14.74
C MET A 1 -5.00 48.66 -13.84
N VAL A 2 -3.82 49.02 -14.35
CA VAL A 2 -2.55 49.08 -13.62
C VAL A 2 -2.50 50.45 -12.94
N THR A 3 -1.86 50.57 -11.76
CA THR A 3 -1.03 51.72 -11.32
C THR A 3 -1.26 52.19 -9.86
N ILE A 4 -0.21 51.99 -9.05
CA ILE A 4 0.31 52.79 -7.90
C ILE A 4 -0.44 52.78 -6.56
N VAL A 5 0.21 52.21 -5.53
CA VAL A 5 0.80 53.01 -4.44
C VAL A 5 2.18 52.46 -4.07
N LYS A 6 3.22 53.21 -4.47
CA LYS A 6 4.59 53.11 -3.96
C LYS A 6 4.68 53.98 -2.69
N LYS A 7 5.35 53.43 -1.67
CA LYS A 7 6.23 54.12 -0.70
C LYS A 7 5.52 54.98 0.37
N HIS A 8 5.67 54.60 1.64
CA HIS A 8 6.11 55.47 2.76
C HIS A 8 6.59 54.58 3.93
N LEU A 9 7.85 54.17 3.88
CA LEU A 9 8.64 53.79 5.05
C LEU A 9 9.60 54.96 5.27
N LYS A 10 9.31 55.80 6.28
CA LYS A 10 10.22 56.83 6.78
C LYS A 10 10.35 56.67 8.29
N GLU A 11 11.59 56.32 8.66
CA GLU A 11 12.32 56.74 9.86
C GLU A 11 11.69 56.49 11.24
N ALA A 12 12.18 55.43 11.90
CA ALA A 12 12.35 55.43 13.35
C ALA A 12 13.86 55.58 13.65
N LYS A 13 14.31 56.83 13.81
CA LYS A 13 15.56 57.14 14.51
C LYS A 13 15.22 57.31 15.99
N TYR A 14 15.55 56.32 16.81
CA TYR A 14 15.83 56.53 18.22
C TYR A 14 17.08 55.72 18.58
N LEU A 15 18.22 56.40 18.50
CA LEU A 15 19.43 56.01 19.23
C LEU A 15 19.23 56.54 20.66
N VAL A 16 18.89 55.65 21.59
CA VAL A 16 18.98 55.91 23.02
C VAL A 16 20.04 54.97 23.57
N ILE A 17 21.26 55.49 23.71
CA ILE A 17 22.31 54.86 24.50
C ILE A 17 21.98 55.17 25.96
N ILE A 18 21.37 54.21 26.65
CA ILE A 18 21.36 54.17 28.11
C ILE A 18 22.30 53.04 28.52
N VAL A 19 23.51 53.42 28.95
CA VAL A 19 24.41 52.53 29.66
C VAL A 19 23.92 52.47 31.10
N SER A 20 23.14 51.44 31.41
CA SER A 20 22.89 50.99 32.77
C SER A 20 22.81 49.47 32.73
N GLY A 21 23.67 48.80 33.48
CA GLY A 21 23.76 47.34 33.53
C GLY A 21 22.43 46.70 33.86
N ALA A 22 21.71 46.24 32.84
CA ALA A 22 20.57 45.37 32.96
C ALA A 22 21.02 43.98 32.53
N ILE A 23 20.83 42.99 33.40
CA ILE A 23 20.87 41.59 33.02
C ILE A 23 19.85 41.45 31.89
N ALA A 24 20.34 41.32 30.65
CA ALA A 24 19.50 41.02 29.51
C ALA A 24 19.03 39.56 29.68
N SER A 25 17.98 39.37 30.47
CA SER A 25 17.15 38.18 30.36
C SER A 25 16.56 38.24 28.96
N ALA A 26 17.17 37.50 28.03
CA ALA A 26 16.58 37.26 26.73
C ALA A 26 15.19 36.66 26.99
N ILE A 27 14.15 37.46 26.77
CA ILE A 27 12.79 36.97 26.73
C ILE A 27 12.75 36.10 25.48
N THR A 28 12.94 34.80 25.65
CA THR A 28 12.68 33.82 24.61
C THR A 28 11.18 33.86 24.36
N LEU A 29 10.76 34.55 23.29
CA LEU A 29 9.41 34.40 22.80
C LEU A 29 9.21 32.90 22.52
N PRO A 30 8.09 32.30 22.96
CA PRO A 30 7.83 30.90 22.67
C PRO A 30 7.88 30.71 21.15
N ALA A 31 8.66 29.73 20.70
CA ALA A 31 8.70 29.37 19.29
C ALA A 31 7.27 29.03 18.86
N ILE A 32 6.75 29.76 17.87
CA ILE A 32 5.42 29.53 17.33
C ILE A 32 5.58 28.44 16.25
N ALA A 33 4.72 27.43 16.30
CA ALA A 33 4.64 26.39 15.26
C ALA A 33 4.46 27.05 13.88
N LYS A 34 5.03 26.45 12.83
CA LYS A 34 4.80 26.94 11.47
C LYS A 34 3.35 26.68 11.08
N THR A 35 2.83 27.56 10.23
CA THR A 35 1.55 27.33 9.56
C THR A 35 1.67 26.16 8.56
N PRO A 36 0.57 25.44 8.26
CA PRO A 36 0.57 24.39 7.24
C PRO A 36 1.10 24.89 5.88
N GLU A 37 0.82 26.14 5.52
CA GLU A 37 1.30 26.77 4.27
C GLU A 37 2.82 26.93 4.27
N GLU A 38 3.41 27.36 5.39
CA GLU A 38 4.87 27.45 5.53
C GLU A 38 5.53 26.07 5.49
N VAL A 39 4.93 25.06 6.12
CA VAL A 39 5.42 23.68 6.03
C VAL A 39 5.29 23.16 4.59
N GLY A 40 4.20 23.47 3.90
CA GLY A 40 3.99 23.10 2.50
C GLY A 40 5.02 23.71 1.56
N GLN A 41 5.40 24.98 1.77
CA GLN A 41 6.47 25.61 0.99
C GLN A 41 7.83 24.95 1.24
N ILE A 42 8.17 24.70 2.51
CA ILE A 42 9.39 23.95 2.86
C ILE A 42 9.36 22.57 2.19
N ALA A 43 8.20 21.90 2.23
CA ALA A 43 8.03 20.56 1.69
C ALA A 43 8.29 20.52 0.18
N CYS A 44 7.74 21.46 -0.61
CA CYS A 44 8.06 21.53 -2.03
C CYS A 44 9.55 21.83 -2.25
N ASP A 45 10.11 22.84 -1.58
CA ASP A 45 11.49 23.30 -1.81
C ASP A 45 12.57 22.21 -1.67
N VAL A 46 12.29 21.15 -0.90
CA VAL A 46 13.23 20.05 -0.61
C VAL A 46 12.82 18.72 -1.23
N SER A 47 11.63 18.61 -1.81
CA SER A 47 11.11 17.34 -2.32
C SER A 47 11.40 17.15 -3.80
N VAL A 48 11.55 15.89 -4.19
CA VAL A 48 11.75 15.48 -5.57
C VAL A 48 10.76 14.41 -5.97
N GLN A 49 10.46 14.39 -7.26
CA GLN A 49 9.84 13.26 -7.92
C GLN A 49 10.93 12.32 -8.45
N ILE A 50 10.71 11.00 -8.33
CA ILE A 50 11.60 9.97 -8.87
C ILE A 50 10.80 9.18 -9.90
N ASN A 51 11.23 9.20 -11.15
CA ASN A 51 10.49 8.64 -12.26
C ASN A 51 11.29 7.56 -12.98
N SER A 52 10.63 6.46 -13.32
CA SER A 52 11.21 5.49 -14.25
C SER A 52 11.32 6.08 -15.65
N THR A 53 12.31 5.62 -16.41
CA THR A 53 12.43 5.90 -17.85
C THR A 53 11.59 4.94 -18.71
N GLY A 54 10.82 4.05 -18.07
CA GLY A 54 9.95 3.05 -18.70
C GLY A 54 8.56 2.98 -18.03
N ASN A 55 7.90 1.82 -18.12
CA ASN A 55 6.55 1.63 -17.58
C ASN A 55 6.49 1.02 -16.17
N SER A 56 7.62 0.93 -15.46
CA SER A 56 7.84 0.04 -14.31
C SER A 56 7.40 0.60 -12.95
N GLY A 57 7.43 1.92 -12.73
CA GLY A 57 7.09 2.49 -11.43
C GLY A 57 7.51 3.95 -11.26
N ASP A 58 7.05 4.55 -10.17
CA ASP A 58 7.11 5.99 -9.91
C ASP A 58 7.18 6.20 -8.38
N GLY A 59 7.99 7.15 -7.91
CA GLY A 59 8.18 7.44 -6.49
C GLY A 59 8.41 8.91 -6.18
N SER A 60 8.73 9.18 -4.92
CA SER A 60 9.01 10.49 -4.35
C SER A 60 10.27 10.42 -3.48
N GLY A 61 10.88 11.56 -3.18
CA GLY A 61 12.07 11.63 -2.34
C GLY A 61 12.27 13.02 -1.73
N VAL A 62 13.26 13.14 -0.86
CA VAL A 62 13.66 14.40 -0.23
C VAL A 62 15.16 14.63 -0.34
N ILE A 63 15.56 15.83 -0.76
CA ILE A 63 16.96 16.27 -0.83
C ILE A 63 17.45 16.52 0.59
N ILE A 64 18.44 15.76 1.05
CA ILE A 64 18.94 15.80 2.44
C ILE A 64 20.35 16.36 2.57
N ALA A 65 21.12 16.39 1.48
CA ALA A 65 22.50 16.91 1.49
C ALA A 65 22.93 17.39 0.11
N LYS A 66 23.94 18.27 0.12
CA LYS A 66 24.65 18.77 -1.06
C LYS A 66 26.15 18.73 -0.79
N ASN A 67 26.93 18.23 -1.75
CA ASN A 67 28.39 18.23 -1.73
C ASN A 67 28.91 18.66 -3.12
N GLY A 68 29.35 19.92 -3.24
CA GLY A 68 29.59 20.53 -4.54
C GLY A 68 28.31 20.57 -5.38
N ASP A 69 28.37 20.03 -6.60
CA ASP A 69 27.23 19.92 -7.51
C ASP A 69 26.41 18.62 -7.29
N ILE A 70 26.80 17.78 -6.34
CA ILE A 70 26.15 16.48 -6.09
C ILE A 70 25.12 16.64 -4.98
N TYR A 71 23.88 16.28 -5.27
CA TYR A 71 22.77 16.24 -4.33
C TYR A 71 22.48 14.81 -3.92
N THR A 72 22.16 14.62 -2.64
CA THR A 72 21.71 13.33 -2.10
C THR A 72 20.23 13.40 -1.76
N VAL A 73 19.46 12.42 -2.23
CA VAL A 73 18.04 12.26 -1.98
C VAL A 73 17.82 11.01 -1.13
N LEU A 74 17.03 11.14 -0.08
CA LEU A 74 16.50 10.02 0.70
C LEU A 74 15.11 9.62 0.15
N THR A 75 14.87 8.32 0.03
CA THR A 75 13.62 7.74 -0.48
C THR A 75 13.40 6.34 0.11
N ALA A 76 12.32 5.66 -0.29
CA ALA A 76 12.05 4.28 0.10
C ALA A 76 12.86 3.29 -0.75
N ASN A 77 13.20 2.12 -0.19
CA ASN A 77 13.99 1.10 -0.90
C ASN A 77 13.18 0.40 -2.00
N HIS A 78 11.89 0.17 -1.77
CA HIS A 78 11.04 -0.38 -2.83
C HIS A 78 10.88 0.58 -4.02
N VAL A 79 11.03 1.91 -3.85
CA VAL A 79 11.07 2.84 -4.98
C VAL A 79 12.23 2.50 -5.92
N LYS A 80 13.41 2.13 -5.40
CA LYS A 80 14.54 1.66 -6.22
C LYS A 80 14.19 0.43 -7.05
N ARG A 81 13.45 -0.52 -6.46
CA ARG A 81 12.96 -1.71 -7.16
C ARG A 81 11.97 -1.34 -8.25
N ASP A 82 11.04 -0.44 -7.94
CA ASP A 82 9.90 -0.14 -8.81
C ASP A 82 10.29 0.76 -10.00
N VAL A 83 11.18 1.75 -9.80
CA VAL A 83 11.58 2.65 -10.90
C VAL A 83 12.57 2.01 -11.88
N GLY A 84 13.20 0.90 -11.50
CA GLY A 84 14.07 0.12 -12.40
C GLY A 84 15.40 0.82 -12.72
N VAL A 85 15.87 0.64 -13.95
CA VAL A 85 17.21 1.06 -14.40
C VAL A 85 17.19 2.50 -14.91
N ASN A 86 18.23 3.28 -14.58
CA ASN A 86 18.41 4.67 -15.01
C ASN A 86 17.18 5.58 -14.76
N PRO A 87 16.71 5.72 -13.51
CA PRO A 87 15.64 6.66 -13.20
C PRO A 87 16.10 8.12 -13.36
N ILE A 88 15.11 9.02 -13.48
CA ILE A 88 15.30 10.46 -13.46
C ILE A 88 14.74 11.05 -12.18
N VAL A 89 15.31 12.17 -11.74
CA VAL A 89 14.88 12.95 -10.58
C VAL A 89 14.47 14.33 -11.02
N GLN A 90 13.34 14.83 -10.51
CA GLN A 90 12.81 16.16 -10.80
C GLN A 90 12.49 16.89 -9.48
N PRO A 91 13.26 17.92 -9.10
CA PRO A 91 12.96 18.77 -7.95
C PRO A 91 11.65 19.55 -8.13
N CYS A 92 10.86 19.67 -7.05
CA CYS A 92 9.57 20.38 -7.08
C CYS A 92 9.70 21.83 -7.55
N SER A 93 10.81 22.48 -7.20
CA SER A 93 11.03 23.91 -7.40
C SER A 93 11.05 24.34 -8.88
N ASP A 94 11.46 23.45 -9.78
CA ASP A 94 11.61 23.78 -11.21
C ASP A 94 11.27 22.64 -12.17
N SER A 95 11.01 21.43 -11.67
CA SER A 95 10.70 20.23 -12.45
C SER A 95 11.78 19.84 -13.49
N LYS A 96 13.02 20.34 -13.36
CA LYS A 96 14.11 19.97 -14.28
C LYS A 96 14.52 18.52 -14.07
N SER A 97 14.71 17.78 -15.16
CA SER A 97 15.12 16.39 -15.13
C SER A 97 16.62 16.23 -14.95
N HIS A 98 17.01 15.42 -13.97
CA HIS A 98 18.40 15.05 -13.70
C HIS A 98 18.56 13.53 -13.70
N SER A 99 19.61 13.03 -14.36
CA SER A 99 19.93 11.59 -14.32
C SER A 99 20.47 11.18 -12.96
N VAL A 100 19.99 10.05 -12.44
CA VAL A 100 20.53 9.46 -11.22
C VAL A 100 21.92 8.88 -11.47
N LEU A 101 22.88 9.25 -10.61
CA LEU A 101 24.28 8.80 -10.68
C LEU A 101 24.50 7.50 -9.90
N SER A 102 23.88 7.39 -8.72
CA SER A 102 23.93 6.20 -7.88
C SER A 102 22.61 6.01 -7.15
N PHE A 103 22.24 4.77 -6.88
CA PHE A 103 21.05 4.42 -6.09
C PHE A 103 21.39 3.24 -5.17
N GLN A 104 21.59 3.52 -3.89
CA GLN A 104 22.05 2.58 -2.87
C GLN A 104 20.91 2.25 -1.89
N SER A 105 20.63 0.96 -1.73
CA SER A 105 19.71 0.44 -0.70
C SER A 105 20.36 0.52 0.68
N LEU A 106 19.59 0.92 1.71
CA LEU A 106 20.03 0.93 3.12
C LEU A 106 19.55 -0.30 3.89
N GLY A 107 18.99 -1.28 3.19
CA GLY A 107 18.47 -2.50 3.75
C GLY A 107 18.09 -3.51 2.66
N ASP A 108 17.94 -4.77 3.03
CA ASP A 108 17.33 -5.81 2.21
C ASP A 108 15.81 -5.87 2.45
N LEU A 109 15.00 -5.75 1.39
CA LEU A 109 13.54 -5.83 1.47
C LEU A 109 13.02 -7.20 1.91
N ASN A 110 13.83 -8.25 1.74
CA ASN A 110 13.48 -9.60 2.20
C ASN A 110 13.81 -9.80 3.68
N ASN A 111 14.67 -8.94 4.25
CA ASN A 111 15.00 -8.97 5.65
C ASN A 111 14.07 -8.01 6.40
N GLN A 112 13.15 -8.56 7.19
CA GLN A 112 12.21 -7.75 7.97
C GLN A 112 12.86 -6.83 9.01
N GLN A 113 14.15 -7.02 9.31
CA GLN A 113 14.95 -6.18 10.21
C GLN A 113 15.54 -4.96 9.49
N ASP A 114 15.57 -4.95 8.17
CA ASP A 114 16.19 -3.86 7.41
C ASP A 114 15.17 -2.76 7.08
N PRO A 115 15.58 -1.48 7.12
CA PRO A 115 14.66 -0.39 6.84
C PRO A 115 14.37 -0.32 5.34
N ASP A 116 13.13 -0.03 5.00
CA ASP A 116 12.72 0.29 3.63
C ASP A 116 13.17 1.71 3.24
N LEU A 117 14.49 1.91 3.21
CA LEU A 117 15.14 3.17 2.87
C LEU A 117 16.22 2.96 1.83
N ALA A 118 16.35 3.93 0.94
CA ALA A 118 17.42 4.02 -0.04
C ALA A 118 17.85 5.48 -0.22
N VAL A 119 19.06 5.66 -0.70
CA VAL A 119 19.59 6.97 -1.09
C VAL A 119 19.98 6.95 -2.56
N LEU A 120 19.69 8.05 -3.25
CA LEU A 120 20.18 8.27 -4.60
C LEU A 120 20.94 9.58 -4.67
N THR A 121 21.78 9.72 -5.70
CA THR A 121 22.48 10.96 -5.98
C THR A 121 22.25 11.44 -7.41
N PHE A 122 22.25 12.76 -7.60
CA PHE A 122 22.21 13.39 -8.93
C PHE A 122 23.10 14.63 -8.95
N LYS A 123 23.55 15.05 -10.14
CA LYS A 123 24.36 16.26 -10.31
C LYS A 123 23.52 17.40 -10.85
N ALA A 124 23.61 18.58 -10.24
CA ALA A 124 23.01 19.81 -10.73
C ALA A 124 23.84 21.05 -10.35
N THR A 125 23.87 22.05 -11.21
CA THR A 125 24.49 23.36 -10.93
C THR A 125 23.50 24.35 -10.31
N ASP A 126 22.19 24.11 -10.49
CA ASP A 126 21.12 24.83 -9.79
C ASP A 126 21.24 24.67 -8.27
N ASN A 127 20.69 25.61 -7.50
CA ASN A 127 20.77 25.62 -6.04
C ASN A 127 19.48 25.14 -5.38
N TYR A 128 19.31 23.83 -5.24
CA TYR A 128 18.17 23.22 -4.56
C TYR A 128 18.36 23.24 -3.04
N LYS A 129 17.26 23.45 -2.30
CA LYS A 129 17.30 23.44 -0.82
C LYS A 129 17.44 22.01 -0.30
N THR A 130 18.08 21.88 0.85
CA THR A 130 18.21 20.61 1.60
C THR A 130 17.28 20.63 2.80
N ALA A 131 16.61 19.52 3.06
CA ALA A 131 15.78 19.34 4.23
C ALA A 131 16.58 19.35 5.53
N THR A 132 15.94 19.85 6.59
CA THR A 132 16.39 19.65 7.97
C THR A 132 15.71 18.39 8.52
N LEU A 133 16.50 17.47 9.06
CA LEU A 133 16.00 16.27 9.71
C LEU A 133 15.67 16.54 11.18
N GLY A 134 14.50 16.07 11.61
CA GLY A 134 14.06 16.17 13.00
C GLY A 134 14.42 14.92 13.82
N ASP A 135 14.02 14.93 15.08
CA ASP A 135 14.14 13.78 15.98
C ASP A 135 12.83 12.97 16.01
N SER A 136 12.83 11.81 15.35
CA SER A 136 11.65 10.92 15.33
C SER A 136 11.18 10.48 16.72
N SER A 137 12.04 10.50 17.75
CA SER A 137 11.66 10.08 19.10
C SER A 137 10.73 11.08 19.80
N GLN A 138 10.67 12.31 19.31
CA GLN A 138 9.77 13.36 19.78
C GLN A 138 8.36 13.22 19.24
N ILE A 139 8.15 12.43 18.18
CA ILE A 139 6.83 12.15 17.64
C ILE A 139 6.04 11.29 18.63
N LYS A 140 4.85 11.75 18.99
CA LYS A 140 3.94 11.09 19.94
C LYS A 140 2.60 10.78 19.26
N LEU A 141 1.78 9.98 19.94
CA LEU A 141 0.40 9.78 19.51
C LEU A 141 -0.34 11.12 19.52
N GLY A 142 -1.08 11.39 18.46
CA GLY A 142 -1.77 12.65 18.20
C GLY A 142 -0.89 13.74 17.57
N SER A 143 0.42 13.54 17.40
CA SER A 143 1.28 14.52 16.72
C SER A 143 0.75 14.81 15.32
N ASN A 144 0.66 16.08 14.95
CA ASN A 144 0.36 16.50 13.60
C ASN A 144 1.58 16.29 12.70
N ILE A 145 1.32 15.76 11.51
CA ILE A 145 2.32 15.48 10.49
C ILE A 145 1.81 15.91 9.12
N TYR A 146 2.75 16.08 8.19
CA TYR A 146 2.43 16.40 6.81
C TYR A 146 3.24 15.51 5.87
N VAL A 147 2.55 14.77 5.01
CA VAL A 147 3.18 13.93 3.99
C VAL A 147 3.23 14.68 2.67
N PHE A 148 4.41 14.79 2.07
CA PHE A 148 4.57 15.37 0.75
C PHE A 148 5.04 14.31 -0.24
N GLY A 149 4.47 14.31 -1.44
CA GLY A 149 4.87 13.39 -2.50
C GLY A 149 4.06 13.58 -3.76
N TYR A 150 4.30 12.72 -4.74
CA TYR A 150 3.72 12.85 -6.07
C TYR A 150 2.79 11.65 -6.32
N PRO A 151 1.47 11.76 -6.16
CA PRO A 151 0.57 10.67 -6.52
C PRO A 151 0.68 10.30 -8.01
N VAL A 152 0.53 9.02 -8.31
CA VAL A 152 0.23 8.53 -9.65
C VAL A 152 -1.28 8.59 -9.81
N GLU A 153 -1.77 9.38 -10.76
CA GLU A 153 -3.20 9.58 -11.00
C GLU A 153 -3.63 9.05 -12.37
N GLY A 154 -4.87 8.56 -12.48
CA GLY A 154 -5.43 8.01 -13.71
C GLY A 154 -5.12 6.52 -13.97
N ILE A 155 -5.69 5.99 -15.06
CA ILE A 155 -5.54 4.60 -15.51
C ILE A 155 -5.28 4.49 -17.00
N GLY A 156 -4.67 3.36 -17.39
CA GLY A 156 -4.42 3.04 -18.79
C GLY A 156 -3.65 4.16 -19.48
N ALA A 157 -4.19 4.62 -20.61
CA ALA A 157 -3.63 5.72 -21.39
C ALA A 157 -3.71 7.10 -20.70
N ASN A 158 -4.62 7.29 -19.74
CA ASN A 158 -4.83 8.55 -19.02
C ASN A 158 -4.04 8.62 -17.69
N ARG A 159 -3.17 7.63 -17.43
CA ARG A 159 -2.34 7.61 -16.23
C ARG A 159 -1.26 8.69 -16.34
N LYS A 160 -1.32 9.72 -15.50
CA LYS A 160 -0.25 10.71 -15.29
C LYS A 160 0.98 9.99 -14.75
N ARG A 161 2.07 10.03 -15.52
CA ARG A 161 3.37 9.42 -15.19
C ARG A 161 4.46 10.45 -15.40
N GLY A 162 5.63 10.22 -14.81
CA GLY A 162 6.74 11.14 -15.00
C GLY A 162 6.36 12.57 -14.62
N SER A 163 6.84 13.55 -15.38
CA SER A 163 6.62 14.98 -15.15
C SER A 163 5.17 15.44 -15.08
N ASP A 164 4.19 14.63 -15.51
CA ASP A 164 2.78 15.00 -15.47
C ASP A 164 2.13 14.81 -14.09
N ARG A 165 2.85 14.22 -13.13
CA ARG A 165 2.36 14.03 -11.76
C ARG A 165 2.48 15.33 -10.97
N GLU A 166 1.36 15.76 -10.41
CA GLU A 166 1.32 16.94 -9.55
C GLU A 166 1.70 16.59 -8.11
N ALA A 167 2.37 17.51 -7.42
CA ALA A 167 2.71 17.33 -6.02
C ALA A 167 1.46 17.39 -5.12
N ARG A 168 1.49 16.63 -4.03
CA ARG A 168 0.43 16.57 -3.03
C ARG A 168 1.01 16.75 -1.63
N PHE A 169 0.43 17.69 -0.90
CA PHE A 169 0.68 17.94 0.52
C PHE A 169 -0.51 17.43 1.33
N SER A 170 -0.29 16.44 2.19
CA SER A 170 -1.36 15.71 2.89
C SER A 170 -1.18 15.83 4.40
N PRO A 171 -2.01 16.63 5.09
CA PRO A 171 -1.99 16.70 6.55
C PRO A 171 -2.55 15.43 7.17
N GLY A 172 -2.14 15.13 8.40
CA GLY A 172 -2.74 14.11 9.24
C GLY A 172 -2.15 14.10 10.64
N SER A 173 -2.53 13.09 11.42
CA SER A 173 -2.07 12.91 12.79
C SER A 173 -1.56 11.49 13.00
N VAL A 174 -0.60 11.34 13.90
CA VAL A 174 -0.03 10.04 14.29
C VAL A 174 -1.02 9.30 15.18
N VAL A 175 -1.40 8.10 14.78
CA VAL A 175 -2.41 7.28 15.46
C VAL A 175 -1.83 6.02 16.10
N SER A 176 -0.65 5.59 15.64
CA SER A 176 0.06 4.47 16.24
C SER A 176 1.58 4.60 16.04
N ILE A 177 2.33 4.00 16.95
CA ILE A 177 3.78 3.95 16.94
C ILE A 177 4.15 2.47 17.10
N ARG A 178 4.28 1.75 15.98
CA ARG A 178 4.43 0.29 15.98
C ARG A 178 5.90 -0.12 16.08
N LYS A 179 6.25 -0.85 17.14
CA LYS A 179 7.55 -1.53 17.24
C LYS A 179 7.56 -2.74 16.32
N LYS A 180 8.21 -2.66 15.17
CA LYS A 180 8.66 -3.85 14.44
C LYS A 180 10.10 -4.17 14.89
N ALA A 181 10.45 -5.44 14.94
CA ALA A 181 11.77 -5.88 15.41
C ALA A 181 12.90 -5.19 14.63
N LEU A 182 13.49 -4.17 15.28
CA LEU A 182 14.70 -3.42 14.98
C LEU A 182 14.75 -2.64 13.65
N ASN A 183 14.14 -1.44 13.61
CA ASN A 183 14.78 -0.20 13.09
C ASN A 183 13.85 1.03 13.24
N GLY A 184 13.49 1.33 14.50
CA GLY A 184 12.64 2.47 14.84
C GLY A 184 11.15 2.15 14.73
N ASN A 185 10.35 2.82 15.54
CA ASN A 185 8.91 2.61 15.52
C ASN A 185 8.35 3.14 14.19
N PHE A 186 7.58 2.33 13.46
CA PHE A 186 6.81 2.85 12.34
C PHE A 186 5.86 3.91 12.87
N ILE A 187 5.95 5.10 12.29
CA ILE A 187 5.03 6.19 12.61
C ILE A 187 3.81 5.97 11.71
N VAL A 188 2.71 5.55 12.32
CA VAL A 188 1.44 5.30 11.64
C VAL A 188 0.54 6.52 11.79
N TYR A 189 -0.03 6.99 10.69
CA TYR A 189 -0.80 8.22 10.63
C TYR A 189 -2.00 8.10 9.68
N ASN A 190 -2.96 9.02 9.79
CA ASN A 190 -4.16 9.03 8.95
C ASN A 190 -4.08 9.96 7.72
N ALA A 191 -2.92 10.59 7.46
CA ALA A 191 -2.75 11.45 6.29
C ALA A 191 -3.03 10.69 5.00
N VAL A 192 -3.90 11.22 4.12
CA VAL A 192 -4.35 10.53 2.90
C VAL A 192 -3.25 10.52 1.83
N THR A 193 -2.65 9.36 1.57
CA THR A 193 -1.65 9.17 0.52
C THR A 193 -2.17 8.28 -0.62
N LYS A 194 -1.50 8.34 -1.78
CA LYS A 194 -1.78 7.49 -2.96
C LYS A 194 -0.48 6.83 -3.44
N GLY A 195 -0.59 5.80 -4.27
CA GLY A 195 0.56 5.20 -4.96
C GLY A 195 1.39 6.27 -5.69
N GLY A 196 2.72 6.14 -5.67
CA GLY A 196 3.66 7.15 -6.18
C GLY A 196 4.19 8.13 -5.11
N MET A 197 3.47 8.32 -4.00
CA MET A 197 3.96 9.14 -2.89
C MET A 197 5.03 8.43 -2.05
N SER A 198 5.23 7.13 -2.26
CA SER A 198 6.29 6.35 -1.61
C SER A 198 7.66 6.99 -1.73
N GLY A 199 8.39 7.00 -0.62
CA GLY A 199 9.69 7.68 -0.48
C GLY A 199 9.59 9.18 -0.18
N GLY A 200 8.39 9.76 -0.21
CA GLY A 200 8.17 11.16 0.13
C GLY A 200 8.44 11.47 1.61
N PRO A 201 8.86 12.71 1.93
CA PRO A 201 9.11 13.12 3.31
C PRO A 201 7.81 13.25 4.13
N VAL A 202 7.92 12.89 5.40
CA VAL A 202 6.92 13.17 6.44
C VAL A 202 7.49 14.25 7.36
N PHE A 203 6.81 15.39 7.42
CA PHE A 203 7.21 16.56 8.21
C PHE A 203 6.47 16.63 9.54
N ASP A 204 7.13 17.17 10.55
CA ASP A 204 6.48 17.69 11.75
C ASP A 204 5.97 19.14 11.54
N VAL A 205 5.40 19.74 12.59
CA VAL A 205 4.86 21.10 12.57
C VAL A 205 5.94 22.20 12.52
N GLU A 206 7.21 21.84 12.69
CA GLU A 206 8.35 22.75 12.52
C GLU A 206 8.93 22.72 11.10
N GLY A 207 8.40 21.86 10.22
CA GLY A 207 8.90 21.66 8.85
C GLY A 207 10.17 20.82 8.78
N ARG A 208 10.42 19.98 9.78
CA ARG A 208 11.54 19.03 9.80
C ARG A 208 11.08 17.66 9.34
N VAL A 209 11.92 16.96 8.60
CA VAL A 209 11.62 15.59 8.15
C VAL A 209 11.85 14.62 9.30
N VAL A 210 10.78 13.96 9.75
CA VAL A 210 10.80 13.02 10.88
C VAL A 210 10.62 11.57 10.46
N ALA A 211 10.13 11.32 9.25
CA ALA A 211 10.04 9.99 8.64
C ALA A 211 10.03 10.08 7.10
N VAL A 212 10.18 8.93 6.47
CA VAL A 212 10.00 8.71 5.03
C VAL A 212 8.74 7.85 4.85
N HIS A 213 7.77 8.31 4.07
CA HIS A 213 6.56 7.54 3.79
C HIS A 213 6.92 6.29 2.97
N THR A 214 6.55 5.10 3.43
CA THR A 214 6.92 3.84 2.77
C THR A 214 5.74 2.94 2.45
N SER A 215 4.69 2.98 3.25
CA SER A 215 3.59 2.04 3.12
C SER A 215 2.27 2.73 3.36
N GLY A 216 1.27 2.31 2.58
CA GLY A 216 -0.11 2.68 2.82
C GLY A 216 -0.95 1.47 3.20
N ASP A 217 -1.98 1.73 4.01
CA ASP A 217 -2.93 0.78 4.59
C ASP A 217 -2.27 -0.50 5.14
N LEU A 218 -1.63 -0.37 6.30
CA LEU A 218 -0.87 -1.45 6.95
C LEU A 218 -1.73 -2.62 7.47
N GLU A 219 -3.05 -2.47 7.49
CA GLU A 219 -3.95 -3.52 7.93
C GLU A 219 -4.63 -4.16 6.73
N GLU A 220 -3.99 -5.19 6.18
CA GLU A 220 -4.70 -6.26 5.51
C GLU A 220 -5.45 -7.06 6.59
N GLY A 221 -6.55 -6.50 7.12
CA GLY A 221 -7.36 -7.17 8.13
C GLY A 221 -7.79 -8.56 7.66
N GLN A 222 -7.70 -9.55 8.53
CA GLN A 222 -8.21 -10.90 8.26
C GLN A 222 -9.53 -11.10 9.01
N GLY A 223 -10.67 -10.84 8.37
CA GLY A 223 -11.95 -11.38 8.84
C GLY A 223 -12.12 -12.80 8.34
N GLN A 224 -12.62 -13.74 9.15
CA GLN A 224 -12.98 -15.09 8.69
C GLN A 224 -14.50 -15.16 8.55
N VAL A 225 -14.99 -15.69 7.43
CA VAL A 225 -16.40 -16.06 7.28
C VAL A 225 -16.70 -17.37 8.02
N GLU A 226 -17.86 -17.45 8.69
CA GLU A 226 -18.35 -18.67 9.35
C GLU A 226 -18.93 -19.68 8.34
N SER A 227 -18.10 -20.19 7.44
CA SER A 227 -18.55 -21.21 6.47
C SER A 227 -17.52 -22.31 6.20
N GLY A 228 -16.83 -22.83 7.22
CA GLY A 228 -15.90 -23.98 7.09
C GLY A 228 -14.74 -23.80 6.08
N GLN A 229 -14.66 -22.64 5.43
CA GLN A 229 -13.70 -22.21 4.43
C GLN A 229 -13.21 -20.85 4.90
N THR A 230 -11.94 -20.77 5.30
CA THR A 230 -11.36 -19.54 5.82
C THR A 230 -11.12 -18.57 4.68
N VAL A 231 -12.05 -17.61 4.47
CA VAL A 231 -11.85 -16.51 3.52
C VAL A 231 -11.58 -15.23 4.27
N THR A 232 -10.46 -14.59 3.94
CA THR A 232 -9.93 -13.39 4.60
C THR A 232 -10.64 -12.12 4.10
N VAL A 233 -11.55 -11.56 4.90
CA VAL A 233 -12.18 -10.25 4.64
C VAL A 233 -11.20 -9.13 4.95
N ARG A 234 -10.67 -8.50 3.91
CA ARG A 234 -9.78 -7.34 4.01
C ARG A 234 -10.58 -6.07 4.29
N VAL A 235 -10.24 -5.40 5.39
CA VAL A 235 -10.75 -4.06 5.74
C VAL A 235 -9.68 -3.03 5.44
N LYS A 236 -10.00 -2.04 4.61
CA LYS A 236 -9.14 -0.88 4.43
C LYS A 236 -9.32 0.03 5.63
N THR A 237 -8.23 0.35 6.32
CA THR A 237 -8.26 1.34 7.39
C THR A 237 -8.03 2.72 6.79
N GLY A 238 -7.21 2.86 5.75
CA GLY A 238 -6.75 4.17 5.31
C GLY A 238 -5.81 4.85 6.31
N THR A 239 -5.11 4.05 7.13
CA THR A 239 -3.89 4.51 7.82
C THR A 239 -2.70 4.31 6.90
N ASN A 240 -1.62 5.05 7.12
CA ASN A 240 -0.39 5.02 6.35
C ASN A 240 0.79 5.01 7.31
N ALA A 241 1.98 4.63 6.85
CA ALA A 241 3.15 4.60 7.71
C ALA A 241 4.43 5.10 7.05
N GLY A 242 5.30 5.62 7.89
CA GLY A 242 6.64 6.02 7.53
C GLY A 242 7.71 5.35 8.38
N VAL A 243 8.85 5.08 7.75
CA VAL A 243 10.07 4.67 8.43
C VAL A 243 10.69 5.92 9.08
N PRO A 244 10.97 5.91 10.40
CA PRO A 244 11.49 7.07 11.10
C PRO A 244 12.89 7.47 10.60
N ILE A 245 13.17 8.77 10.59
CA ILE A 245 14.48 9.29 10.15
C ILE A 245 15.64 8.80 11.03
N SER A 246 15.36 8.40 12.28
CA SER A 246 16.34 7.74 13.15
C SER A 246 16.95 6.48 12.51
N ALA A 247 16.20 5.75 11.68
CA ALA A 247 16.72 4.58 10.96
C ALA A 247 17.77 4.98 9.90
N PHE A 248 17.53 6.06 9.17
CA PHE A 248 18.52 6.65 8.26
C PHE A 248 19.77 7.11 9.03
N LEU A 249 19.58 7.86 10.11
CA LEU A 249 20.68 8.38 10.92
C LEU A 249 21.58 7.27 11.50
N ALA A 250 21.00 6.12 11.88
CA ALA A 250 21.74 4.96 12.34
C ALA A 250 22.58 4.29 11.24
N LYS A 251 22.14 4.35 9.98
CA LYS A 251 22.82 3.72 8.84
C LYS A 251 23.69 4.66 8.00
N ARG A 252 23.61 5.98 8.21
CA ARG A 252 24.28 6.98 7.35
C ARG A 252 25.80 6.79 7.21
N GLY A 253 26.47 6.20 8.21
CA GLY A 253 27.89 5.86 8.14
C GLY A 253 28.26 4.89 7.01
N GLN A 254 27.28 4.16 6.46
CA GLN A 254 27.45 3.17 5.38
C GLN A 254 27.35 3.77 3.96
N ILE A 255 27.02 5.07 3.84
CA ILE A 255 26.60 5.73 2.59
C ILE A 255 27.72 6.64 2.01
N GLY A 256 28.92 6.59 2.59
CA GLY A 256 30.05 7.43 2.18
C GLY A 256 29.95 8.88 2.69
N THR A 257 30.79 9.77 2.13
CA THR A 257 30.96 11.15 2.62
C THR A 257 29.82 12.11 2.27
N ASN A 258 29.01 11.78 1.25
CA ASN A 258 27.95 12.66 0.73
C ASN A 258 26.74 12.88 1.66
N VAL A 259 26.68 12.17 2.79
CA VAL A 259 25.61 12.29 3.80
C VAL A 259 26.12 12.73 5.19
N GLN A 260 27.38 13.15 5.29
CA GLN A 260 27.95 13.60 6.56
C GLN A 260 27.47 15.01 6.96
N ASN A 261 27.09 15.84 5.98
CA ASN A 261 26.70 17.24 6.17
C ASN A 261 25.18 17.46 6.20
N VAL A 262 24.40 16.45 6.60
CA VAL A 262 22.95 16.57 6.68
C VAL A 262 22.55 17.48 7.85
N ALA A 263 21.67 18.45 7.60
CA ALA A 263 21.16 19.33 8.64
C ALA A 263 20.23 18.56 9.59
N VAL A 264 20.50 18.64 10.90
CA VAL A 264 19.70 18.00 11.95
C VAL A 264 19.27 19.06 12.96
N ASN A 265 18.00 19.06 13.35
CA ASN A 265 17.45 19.91 14.39
C ASN A 265 16.64 19.06 15.38
N ASN A 266 17.22 18.87 16.58
CA ASN A 266 16.63 18.09 17.66
C ASN A 266 15.92 18.96 18.72
N GLU A 267 15.68 20.24 18.45
CA GLU A 267 14.92 21.10 19.37
C GLU A 267 13.53 20.50 19.64
N PRO A 268 13.01 20.55 20.88
CA PRO A 268 11.69 20.02 21.20
C PRO A 268 10.61 20.60 20.28
N SER A 269 9.72 19.74 19.78
CA SER A 269 8.53 20.20 19.06
C SER A 269 7.67 21.09 19.95
N THR A 270 7.07 22.10 19.34
CA THR A 270 6.17 23.07 19.96
C THR A 270 4.79 22.47 20.25
N GLU A 271 4.46 21.33 19.64
CA GLU A 271 3.18 20.66 19.84
C GLU A 271 3.13 19.83 21.14
N LYS A 272 1.95 19.82 21.77
CA LYS A 272 1.62 18.98 22.94
C LYS A 272 0.46 18.02 22.63
N PRO A 273 0.67 17.00 21.80
CA PRO A 273 -0.41 16.16 21.30
C PRO A 273 -1.06 15.28 22.37
N GLU A 274 -0.29 14.84 23.38
CA GLU A 274 -0.79 14.00 24.47
C GLU A 274 -1.80 14.71 25.36
N GLU A 275 -1.66 16.04 25.53
CA GLU A 275 -2.65 16.86 26.26
C GLU A 275 -3.96 16.93 25.48
N LYS A 276 -3.90 17.07 24.14
CA LYS A 276 -5.08 17.06 23.26
C LYS A 276 -5.81 15.71 23.32
N LEU A 277 -5.08 14.60 23.32
CA LEU A 277 -5.67 13.26 23.42
C LEU A 277 -6.31 12.97 24.77
N LYS A 278 -5.79 13.54 25.87
CA LYS A 278 -6.39 13.39 27.21
C LYS A 278 -7.68 14.19 27.36
N ASN A 279 -7.83 15.27 26.60
CA ASN A 279 -8.97 16.16 26.69
C ASN A 279 -9.42 16.64 25.30
N PRO A 280 -9.93 15.74 24.44
CA PRO A 280 -10.35 16.09 23.08
C PRO A 280 -11.48 17.13 23.10
N GLN A 281 -11.36 18.19 22.29
CA GLN A 281 -12.33 19.30 22.28
C GLN A 281 -13.04 19.43 20.92
N SER A 282 -12.31 19.23 19.83
CA SER A 282 -12.83 19.34 18.46
C SER A 282 -13.23 17.99 17.87
N THR A 283 -14.04 18.00 16.81
CA THR A 283 -14.36 16.81 16.01
C THR A 283 -13.09 16.06 15.59
N GLY A 284 -12.06 16.78 15.13
CA GLY A 284 -10.78 16.20 14.74
C GLY A 284 -10.06 15.52 15.91
N ASP A 285 -10.04 16.13 17.10
CA ASP A 285 -9.41 15.53 18.28
C ASP A 285 -10.09 14.21 18.67
N PHE A 286 -11.43 14.17 18.65
CA PHE A 286 -12.19 12.95 18.93
C PHE A 286 -11.97 11.86 17.86
N VAL A 287 -11.84 12.24 16.58
CA VAL A 287 -11.46 11.29 15.52
C VAL A 287 -10.07 10.72 15.80
N VAL A 288 -9.07 11.55 16.09
CA VAL A 288 -7.71 11.07 16.35
C VAL A 288 -7.67 10.21 17.63
N ALA A 289 -8.38 10.59 18.68
CA ALA A 289 -8.51 9.80 19.91
C ALA A 289 -9.10 8.41 19.61
N GLY A 290 -10.22 8.36 18.88
CA GLY A 290 -10.85 7.10 18.48
C GLY A 290 -9.94 6.22 17.62
N MET A 291 -9.14 6.82 16.72
CA MET A 291 -8.14 6.07 15.95
C MET A 291 -7.05 5.49 16.83
N VAL A 292 -6.52 6.28 17.77
CA VAL A 292 -5.50 5.82 18.72
C VAL A 292 -6.03 4.68 19.60
N GLU A 293 -7.28 4.75 20.03
CA GLU A 293 -7.95 3.70 20.82
C GLU A 293 -8.13 2.42 19.98
N SER A 294 -8.59 2.56 18.74
CA SER A 294 -8.77 1.45 17.81
C SER A 294 -7.45 0.76 17.47
N GLU A 295 -6.36 1.52 17.28
CA GLU A 295 -5.00 0.99 17.06
C GLU A 295 -4.43 0.25 18.28
N LYS A 296 -4.94 0.54 19.48
CA LYS A 296 -4.62 -0.20 20.71
C LYS A 296 -5.49 -1.46 20.88
N GLY A 297 -6.45 -1.69 19.98
CA GLY A 297 -7.42 -2.77 20.06
C GLY A 297 -8.63 -2.49 20.96
N ASP A 298 -8.79 -1.25 21.46
CA ASP A 298 -9.99 -0.85 22.22
C ASP A 298 -11.04 -0.25 21.29
N ASP A 299 -11.66 -1.11 20.48
CA ASP A 299 -12.70 -0.68 19.55
C ASP A 299 -13.98 -0.19 20.26
N LYS A 300 -14.15 -0.48 21.56
CA LYS A 300 -15.27 0.07 22.32
C LYS A 300 -15.03 1.56 22.60
N ALA A 301 -13.88 1.90 23.20
CA ALA A 301 -13.52 3.30 23.42
C ALA A 301 -13.49 4.08 22.11
N ALA A 302 -12.95 3.47 21.04
CA ALA A 302 -12.93 4.08 19.71
C ALA A 302 -14.34 4.45 19.21
N ILE A 303 -15.32 3.55 19.33
CA ILE A 303 -16.72 3.83 18.94
C ILE A 303 -17.30 4.99 19.74
N ASP A 304 -16.99 5.07 21.05
CA ASP A 304 -17.45 6.16 21.91
C ASP A 304 -16.85 7.50 21.45
N SER A 305 -15.54 7.55 21.20
CA SER A 305 -14.84 8.73 20.67
C SER A 305 -15.35 9.16 19.30
N PHE A 306 -15.53 8.24 18.35
CA PHE A 306 -16.10 8.58 17.04
C PHE A 306 -17.56 9.04 17.14
N SER A 307 -18.32 8.50 18.09
CA SER A 307 -19.70 8.96 18.34
C SER A 307 -19.72 10.37 18.91
N GLU A 308 -18.77 10.73 19.78
CA GLU A 308 -18.58 12.10 20.25
C GLU A 308 -18.13 13.07 19.15
N ALA A 309 -17.33 12.61 18.19
CA ALA A 309 -17.01 13.37 16.98
C ALA A 309 -18.27 13.64 16.13
N ILE A 310 -19.08 12.61 15.87
CA ILE A 310 -20.33 12.72 15.10
C ILE A 310 -21.36 13.63 15.78
N LYS A 311 -21.44 13.60 17.12
CA LYS A 311 -22.32 14.51 17.88
C LYS A 311 -21.93 15.98 17.71
N ARG A 312 -20.62 16.27 17.58
CA ARG A 312 -20.10 17.64 17.39
C ARG A 312 -20.25 18.12 15.96
N ASP A 313 -19.99 17.22 15.02
CA ASP A 313 -20.16 17.47 13.59
C ASP A 313 -20.77 16.24 12.91
N SER A 314 -22.08 16.31 12.68
CA SER A 314 -22.82 15.25 12.01
C SER A 314 -22.47 15.11 10.53
N ASN A 315 -21.66 16.01 9.97
CA ASN A 315 -21.18 15.94 8.58
C ASN A 315 -19.76 15.35 8.47
N SER A 316 -19.19 14.85 9.56
CA SER A 316 -17.87 14.23 9.56
C SER A 316 -17.91 12.83 8.93
N ALA A 317 -17.71 12.75 7.61
CA ALA A 317 -17.64 11.49 6.88
C ALA A 317 -16.55 10.54 7.44
N GLU A 318 -15.40 11.08 7.85
CA GLU A 318 -14.32 10.29 8.46
C GLU A 318 -14.77 9.65 9.78
N ALA A 319 -15.46 10.39 10.66
CA ALA A 319 -15.91 9.83 11.94
C ALA A 319 -16.88 8.65 11.75
N TYR A 320 -17.84 8.75 10.82
CA TYR A 320 -18.71 7.63 10.47
C TYR A 320 -17.92 6.44 9.93
N TYR A 321 -17.06 6.67 8.93
CA TYR A 321 -16.25 5.61 8.34
C TYR A 321 -15.39 4.88 9.39
N ARG A 322 -14.76 5.63 10.30
CA ARG A 322 -13.91 5.10 11.36
C ARG A 322 -14.71 4.32 12.41
N ARG A 323 -15.89 4.82 12.79
CA ARG A 323 -16.81 4.08 13.67
C ARG A 323 -17.28 2.78 13.03
N GLY A 324 -17.53 2.80 11.73
CA GLY A 324 -17.88 1.60 10.96
C GLY A 324 -16.81 0.52 11.02
N ILE A 325 -15.53 0.89 10.93
CA ILE A 325 -14.40 -0.05 11.09
C ILE A 325 -14.43 -0.69 12.48
N SER A 326 -14.52 0.10 13.54
CA SER A 326 -14.54 -0.43 14.91
C SER A 326 -15.78 -1.26 15.22
N LYS A 327 -16.96 -0.88 14.69
CA LYS A 327 -18.17 -1.71 14.77
C LYS A 327 -17.98 -3.06 14.09
N TYR A 328 -17.42 -3.07 12.89
CA TYR A 328 -17.12 -4.31 12.17
C TYR A 328 -16.17 -5.22 12.97
N ARG A 329 -15.08 -4.68 13.52
CA ARG A 329 -14.13 -5.45 14.37
C ARG A 329 -14.80 -6.03 15.63
N ARG A 330 -15.85 -5.38 16.13
CA ARG A 330 -16.68 -5.88 17.24
C ARG A 330 -17.82 -6.81 16.81
N GLY A 331 -17.92 -7.14 15.52
CA GLY A 331 -18.95 -8.03 14.97
C GLY A 331 -20.27 -7.35 14.61
N ASP A 332 -20.42 -6.04 14.81
CA ASP A 332 -21.60 -5.28 14.39
C ASP A 332 -21.52 -4.93 12.89
N LYS A 333 -21.77 -5.96 12.06
CA LYS A 333 -21.69 -5.90 10.60
C LYS A 333 -22.72 -4.94 10.00
N GLN A 334 -23.95 -4.95 10.53
CA GLN A 334 -25.04 -4.11 10.05
C GLN A 334 -24.79 -2.64 10.40
N GLY A 335 -24.41 -2.34 11.65
CA GLY A 335 -24.08 -0.99 12.06
C GLY A 335 -22.84 -0.43 11.35
N ALA A 336 -21.91 -1.29 10.93
CA ALA A 336 -20.79 -0.90 10.08
C ALA A 336 -21.24 -0.50 8.67
N VAL A 337 -22.13 -1.28 8.03
CA VAL A 337 -22.69 -0.96 6.70
C VAL A 337 -23.46 0.35 6.71
N GLU A 338 -24.21 0.63 7.79
CA GLU A 338 -24.93 1.89 7.98
C GLU A 338 -23.97 3.07 8.11
N ASP A 339 -22.94 2.95 8.95
CA ASP A 339 -21.93 4.00 9.12
C ASP A 339 -21.13 4.24 7.83
N TYR A 340 -20.76 3.20 7.08
CA TYR A 340 -20.15 3.37 5.76
C TYR A 340 -21.12 4.06 4.77
N GLY A 341 -22.41 3.75 4.85
CA GLY A 341 -23.43 4.42 4.05
C GLY A 341 -23.54 5.90 4.31
N GLU A 342 -23.52 6.33 5.58
CA GLU A 342 -23.55 7.75 5.92
C GLU A 342 -22.24 8.45 5.53
N ALA A 343 -21.09 7.80 5.72
CA ALA A 343 -19.80 8.32 5.26
C ALA A 343 -19.79 8.57 3.74
N ILE A 344 -20.34 7.66 2.95
CA ILE A 344 -20.47 7.78 1.50
C ILE A 344 -21.43 8.91 1.11
N LYS A 345 -22.55 9.04 1.82
CA LYS A 345 -23.52 10.11 1.57
C LYS A 345 -22.93 11.50 1.82
N LEU A 346 -22.11 11.63 2.86
CA LEU A 346 -21.42 12.87 3.22
C LEU A 346 -20.22 13.16 2.32
N ASN A 347 -19.50 12.12 1.89
CA ASN A 347 -18.39 12.21 0.95
C ASN A 347 -18.52 11.11 -0.14
N PRO A 348 -19.13 11.44 -1.29
CA PRO A 348 -19.27 10.50 -2.41
C PRO A 348 -17.95 10.04 -3.02
N ASP A 349 -16.82 10.71 -2.73
CA ASP A 349 -15.50 10.32 -3.23
C ASP A 349 -14.72 9.44 -2.23
N TYR A 350 -15.37 8.91 -1.19
CA TYR A 350 -14.73 8.10 -0.16
C TYR A 350 -14.55 6.61 -0.57
N SER A 351 -13.59 6.37 -1.48
CA SER A 351 -13.30 5.04 -2.06
C SER A 351 -13.21 3.89 -1.04
N ASN A 352 -12.54 4.11 0.10
CA ASN A 352 -12.41 3.06 1.12
C ASN A 352 -13.73 2.68 1.81
N ALA A 353 -14.66 3.64 1.95
CA ALA A 353 -15.98 3.36 2.53
C ALA A 353 -16.80 2.46 1.60
N TYR A 354 -16.76 2.72 0.29
CA TYR A 354 -17.34 1.82 -0.72
C TYR A 354 -16.72 0.44 -0.67
N TYR A 355 -15.39 0.35 -0.66
CA TYR A 355 -14.68 -0.94 -0.59
C TYR A 355 -15.06 -1.74 0.66
N ASN A 356 -15.05 -1.12 1.85
CA ASN A 356 -15.36 -1.83 3.09
C ASN A 356 -16.84 -2.27 3.13
N ARG A 357 -17.76 -1.43 2.66
CA ARG A 357 -19.18 -1.78 2.57
C ARG A 357 -19.40 -2.94 1.58
N ALA A 358 -18.71 -2.91 0.44
CA ALA A 358 -18.74 -3.98 -0.55
C ALA A 358 -18.24 -5.31 0.04
N SER A 359 -17.13 -5.27 0.80
CA SER A 359 -16.55 -6.47 1.42
C SER A 359 -17.50 -7.10 2.43
N ILE A 360 -18.18 -6.30 3.28
CA ILE A 360 -19.20 -6.85 4.19
C ILE A 360 -20.38 -7.42 3.39
N ARG A 361 -20.87 -6.70 2.38
CA ARG A 361 -21.97 -7.18 1.52
C ARG A 361 -21.64 -8.52 0.85
N PHE A 362 -20.42 -8.66 0.33
CA PHE A 362 -19.96 -9.87 -0.36
C PHE A 362 -19.76 -11.05 0.59
N PHE A 363 -18.90 -10.89 1.59
CA PHE A 363 -18.45 -12.01 2.42
C PHE A 363 -19.43 -12.36 3.54
N GLU A 364 -20.17 -11.38 4.05
CA GLU A 364 -20.93 -11.56 5.30
C GLU A 364 -22.45 -11.53 5.12
N LEU A 365 -22.94 -10.79 4.11
CA LEU A 365 -24.38 -10.62 3.88
C LEU A 365 -24.89 -11.34 2.62
N ASN A 366 -23.99 -11.88 1.79
CA ASN A 366 -24.31 -12.45 0.48
C ASN A 366 -25.09 -11.50 -0.46
N ASP A 367 -24.98 -10.18 -0.26
CA ASP A 367 -25.51 -9.15 -1.15
C ASP A 367 -24.53 -8.90 -2.30
N TYR A 368 -24.45 -9.87 -3.20
CA TYR A 368 -23.52 -9.81 -4.35
C TYR A 368 -23.81 -8.64 -5.31
N PRO A 369 -25.07 -8.29 -5.65
CA PRO A 369 -25.35 -7.10 -6.47
C PRO A 369 -24.88 -5.81 -5.81
N GLY A 370 -25.16 -5.62 -4.51
CA GLY A 370 -24.71 -4.46 -3.75
C GLY A 370 -23.19 -4.38 -3.63
N ALA A 371 -22.52 -5.53 -3.47
CA ALA A 371 -21.05 -5.59 -3.47
C ALA A 371 -20.45 -5.20 -4.83
N VAL A 372 -21.00 -5.69 -5.95
CA VAL A 372 -20.53 -5.30 -7.29
C VAL A 372 -20.72 -3.80 -7.54
N ALA A 373 -21.85 -3.24 -7.11
CA ALA A 373 -22.10 -1.80 -7.24
C ALA A 373 -21.09 -0.97 -6.43
N ASP A 374 -20.85 -1.33 -5.17
CA ASP A 374 -19.92 -0.62 -4.31
C ASP A 374 -18.46 -0.79 -4.76
N TYR A 375 -18.02 -1.99 -5.14
CA TYR A 375 -16.68 -2.19 -5.70
C TYR A 375 -16.49 -1.41 -7.00
N THR A 376 -17.54 -1.27 -7.81
CA THR A 376 -17.47 -0.47 -9.04
C THR A 376 -17.20 1.00 -8.75
N GLU A 377 -17.85 1.55 -7.73
CA GLU A 377 -17.63 2.93 -7.34
C GLU A 377 -16.28 3.12 -6.64
N ALA A 378 -15.87 2.17 -5.80
CA ALA A 378 -14.53 2.15 -5.22
C ALA A 378 -13.43 2.17 -6.30
N LEU A 379 -13.61 1.38 -7.37
CA LEU A 379 -12.70 1.32 -8.52
C LEU A 379 -12.78 2.56 -9.43
N ARG A 380 -13.94 3.22 -9.55
CA ARG A 380 -14.04 4.51 -10.24
C ARG A 380 -13.15 5.56 -9.58
N LEU A 381 -13.16 5.58 -8.24
CA LEU A 381 -12.41 6.53 -7.41
C LEU A 381 -10.94 6.15 -7.25
N ASN A 382 -10.65 4.86 -7.12
CA ASN A 382 -9.30 4.31 -7.01
C ASN A 382 -9.10 3.15 -8.00
N PRO A 383 -8.79 3.47 -9.26
CA PRO A 383 -8.74 2.47 -10.32
C PRO A 383 -7.44 1.64 -10.35
N ASN A 384 -6.51 1.90 -9.42
CA ASN A 384 -5.26 1.15 -9.25
C ASN A 384 -5.33 0.17 -8.05
N ASP A 385 -6.53 -0.29 -7.70
CA ASP A 385 -6.76 -1.21 -6.60
C ASP A 385 -7.03 -2.64 -7.08
N ALA A 386 -5.96 -3.43 -7.23
CA ALA A 386 -6.04 -4.80 -7.73
C ALA A 386 -6.95 -5.70 -6.89
N ILE A 387 -7.03 -5.47 -5.57
CA ILE A 387 -7.87 -6.26 -4.66
C ILE A 387 -9.35 -5.99 -4.92
N SER A 388 -9.73 -4.73 -5.18
CA SER A 388 -11.12 -4.40 -5.55
C SER A 388 -11.55 -5.08 -6.84
N TYR A 389 -10.67 -5.12 -7.86
CA TYR A 389 -10.95 -5.88 -9.08
C TYR A 389 -11.13 -7.37 -8.79
N PHE A 390 -10.21 -7.97 -8.01
CA PHE A 390 -10.30 -9.38 -7.63
C PHE A 390 -11.61 -9.71 -6.88
N ASN A 391 -11.96 -8.92 -5.87
CA ASN A 391 -13.19 -9.15 -5.10
C ASN A 391 -14.46 -8.87 -5.91
N ARG A 392 -14.44 -7.89 -6.82
CA ARG A 392 -15.55 -7.67 -7.75
C ARG A 392 -15.72 -8.83 -8.74
N ALA A 393 -14.62 -9.42 -9.21
CA ALA A 393 -14.66 -10.63 -10.02
C ALA A 393 -15.33 -11.79 -9.26
N ALA A 394 -14.95 -12.01 -8.00
CA ALA A 394 -15.56 -13.02 -7.14
C ALA A 394 -17.07 -12.76 -6.93
N ALA A 395 -17.47 -11.51 -6.68
CA ALA A 395 -18.89 -11.15 -6.57
C ALA A 395 -19.66 -11.37 -7.90
N ARG A 396 -19.06 -11.03 -9.04
CA ARG A 396 -19.62 -11.28 -10.39
C ARG A 396 -19.73 -12.77 -10.71
N SER A 397 -18.79 -13.58 -10.23
CA SER A 397 -18.82 -15.06 -10.34
C SER A 397 -20.07 -15.62 -9.68
N LYS A 398 -20.41 -15.16 -8.46
CA LYS A 398 -21.66 -15.53 -7.77
C LYS A 398 -22.92 -15.10 -8.54
N LEU A 399 -22.83 -14.02 -9.31
CA LEU A 399 -23.91 -13.54 -10.20
C LEU A 399 -23.89 -14.17 -11.60
N LYS A 400 -22.95 -15.09 -11.88
CA LYS A 400 -22.76 -15.75 -13.18
C LYS A 400 -22.43 -14.77 -14.33
N ASP A 401 -21.90 -13.60 -14.03
CA ASP A 401 -21.40 -12.63 -15.01
C ASP A 401 -20.01 -13.06 -15.53
N ARG A 402 -20.02 -13.96 -16.51
CA ARG A 402 -18.81 -14.60 -17.04
C ARG A 402 -17.83 -13.61 -17.67
N GLU A 403 -18.34 -12.65 -18.44
CA GLU A 403 -17.51 -11.66 -19.12
C GLU A 403 -16.86 -10.71 -18.10
N GLY A 404 -17.63 -10.25 -17.11
CA GLY A 404 -17.14 -9.37 -16.06
C GLY A 404 -16.07 -10.01 -15.16
N VAL A 405 -16.14 -11.32 -14.90
CA VAL A 405 -15.13 -12.05 -14.13
C VAL A 405 -13.76 -12.03 -14.82
N VAL A 406 -13.71 -12.40 -16.09
CA VAL A 406 -12.45 -12.44 -16.86
C VAL A 406 -11.87 -11.04 -17.02
N ALA A 407 -12.73 -10.05 -17.28
CA ALA A 407 -12.32 -8.65 -17.40
C ALA A 407 -11.68 -8.14 -16.10
N ASP A 408 -12.32 -8.39 -14.95
CA ASP A 408 -11.82 -7.91 -13.67
C ASP A 408 -10.54 -8.61 -13.22
N PHE A 409 -10.42 -9.93 -13.37
CA PHE A 409 -9.12 -10.58 -13.08
C PHE A 409 -8.01 -10.09 -14.01
N THR A 410 -8.33 -9.79 -15.27
CA THR A 410 -7.37 -9.20 -16.21
C THR A 410 -6.91 -7.82 -15.74
N GLU A 411 -7.82 -6.97 -15.27
CA GLU A 411 -7.45 -5.67 -14.69
C GLU A 411 -6.67 -5.80 -13.37
N ALA A 412 -7.04 -6.75 -12.50
CA ALA A 412 -6.29 -7.04 -11.28
C ALA A 412 -4.82 -7.40 -11.58
N ILE A 413 -4.60 -8.27 -12.57
CA ILE A 413 -3.27 -8.66 -13.07
C ILE A 413 -2.56 -7.46 -13.72
N ARG A 414 -3.26 -6.65 -14.52
CA ARG A 414 -2.67 -5.47 -15.16
C ARG A 414 -2.18 -4.45 -14.12
N VAL A 415 -2.96 -4.24 -13.05
CA VAL A 415 -2.63 -3.32 -11.96
C VAL A 415 -1.51 -3.89 -11.09
N LYS A 416 -1.55 -5.19 -10.77
CA LYS A 416 -0.53 -5.89 -10.00
C LYS A 416 -0.09 -7.16 -10.76
N PRO A 417 0.93 -7.06 -11.64
CA PRO A 417 1.42 -8.19 -12.43
C PRO A 417 1.99 -9.35 -11.60
N THR A 418 2.24 -9.13 -10.31
CA THR A 418 2.68 -10.16 -9.36
C THR A 418 1.54 -10.75 -8.54
N TYR A 419 0.27 -10.50 -8.90
CA TYR A 419 -0.89 -11.00 -8.15
C TYR A 419 -1.21 -12.46 -8.52
N VAL A 420 -0.45 -13.37 -7.92
CA VAL A 420 -0.51 -14.83 -8.18
C VAL A 420 -1.94 -15.38 -8.10
N GLU A 421 -2.71 -15.02 -7.08
CA GLU A 421 -4.09 -15.51 -6.89
C GLU A 421 -5.01 -15.10 -8.06
N ALA A 422 -4.83 -13.91 -8.62
CA ALA A 422 -5.63 -13.46 -9.77
C ALA A 422 -5.34 -14.28 -11.03
N TYR A 423 -4.09 -14.71 -11.24
CA TYR A 423 -3.75 -15.65 -12.31
C TYR A 423 -4.40 -17.02 -12.09
N ILE A 424 -4.31 -17.57 -10.87
CA ILE A 424 -4.91 -18.87 -10.56
C ILE A 424 -6.44 -18.83 -10.79
N GLU A 425 -7.13 -17.83 -10.27
CA GLU A 425 -8.60 -17.76 -10.40
C GLU A 425 -9.05 -17.45 -11.83
N ARG A 426 -8.33 -16.59 -12.57
CA ARG A 426 -8.60 -16.39 -14.00
C ARG A 426 -8.38 -17.67 -14.80
N GLY A 427 -7.31 -18.41 -14.51
CA GLY A 427 -7.00 -19.68 -15.17
C GLY A 427 -8.06 -20.74 -14.91
N ARG A 428 -8.53 -20.87 -13.66
CA ARG A 428 -9.65 -21.75 -13.31
C ARG A 428 -10.91 -21.36 -14.07
N PHE A 429 -11.27 -20.07 -14.06
CA PHE A 429 -12.46 -19.59 -14.74
C PHE A 429 -12.39 -19.80 -16.25
N ARG A 430 -11.26 -19.47 -16.90
CA ARG A 430 -11.01 -19.75 -18.33
C ARG A 430 -11.16 -21.23 -18.67
N ASN A 431 -10.66 -22.12 -17.81
CA ASN A 431 -10.86 -23.56 -18.00
C ASN A 431 -12.34 -23.95 -17.97
N THR A 432 -13.15 -23.39 -17.06
CA THR A 432 -14.61 -23.63 -17.03
C THR A 432 -15.32 -23.12 -18.30
N LEU A 433 -14.77 -22.08 -18.94
CA LEU A 433 -15.26 -21.56 -20.22
C LEU A 433 -14.72 -22.33 -21.43
N GLY A 434 -13.85 -23.32 -21.23
CA GLY A 434 -13.21 -24.10 -22.29
C GLY A 434 -11.96 -23.46 -22.90
N ASP A 435 -11.54 -22.27 -22.43
CA ASP A 435 -10.26 -21.66 -22.81
C ASP A 435 -9.09 -22.32 -22.07
N ARG A 436 -8.80 -23.56 -22.48
CA ARG A 436 -7.74 -24.38 -21.88
C ARG A 436 -6.35 -23.82 -22.14
N LYS A 437 -6.14 -23.16 -23.28
CA LYS A 437 -4.86 -22.53 -23.60
C LYS A 437 -4.59 -21.34 -22.68
N GLY A 438 -5.55 -20.41 -22.55
CA GLY A 438 -5.42 -19.28 -21.64
C GLY A 438 -5.31 -19.71 -20.17
N ALA A 439 -5.95 -20.81 -19.78
CA ALA A 439 -5.78 -21.39 -18.45
C ALA A 439 -4.35 -21.89 -18.19
N ILE A 440 -3.74 -22.61 -19.12
CA ILE A 440 -2.35 -23.08 -19.00
C ILE A 440 -1.37 -21.90 -18.94
N GLU A 441 -1.59 -20.85 -19.74
CA GLU A 441 -0.80 -19.62 -19.69
C GLU A 441 -0.87 -18.97 -18.31
N ASP A 442 -2.08 -18.82 -17.76
CA ASP A 442 -2.28 -18.22 -16.44
C ASP A 442 -1.64 -19.02 -15.31
N PHE A 443 -1.81 -20.35 -15.29
CA PHE A 443 -1.17 -21.20 -14.29
C PHE A 443 0.35 -21.20 -14.44
N THR A 444 0.88 -21.07 -15.65
CA THR A 444 2.33 -20.97 -15.87
C THR A 444 2.88 -19.68 -15.30
N SER A 445 2.24 -18.53 -15.55
CA SER A 445 2.61 -17.27 -14.91
C SER A 445 2.52 -17.34 -13.38
N ALA A 446 1.50 -18.00 -12.82
CA ALA A 446 1.39 -18.19 -11.38
C ALA A 446 2.56 -19.02 -10.80
N ILE A 447 2.99 -20.08 -11.49
CA ILE A 447 4.14 -20.92 -11.10
C ILE A 447 5.45 -20.11 -11.13
N GLU A 448 5.66 -19.29 -12.16
CA GLU A 448 6.85 -18.45 -12.30
C GLU A 448 6.95 -17.36 -11.22
N LEU A 449 5.80 -16.83 -10.79
CA LEU A 449 5.72 -15.73 -9.82
C LEU A 449 5.72 -16.21 -8.36
N ALA A 450 5.18 -17.40 -8.09
CA ALA A 450 5.04 -17.93 -6.73
C ALA A 450 6.30 -18.67 -6.28
N PRO A 451 6.89 -18.37 -5.11
CA PRO A 451 7.95 -19.22 -4.55
C PRO A 451 7.43 -20.63 -4.23
N GLU A 452 8.26 -21.66 -4.41
CA GLU A 452 7.86 -23.07 -4.20
C GLU A 452 7.34 -23.37 -2.79
N ASN A 453 7.77 -22.60 -1.78
CA ASN A 453 7.36 -22.74 -0.38
C ASN A 453 6.03 -22.02 -0.04
N THR A 454 5.32 -21.50 -1.04
CA THR A 454 4.00 -20.88 -0.87
C THR A 454 2.90 -21.79 -1.39
N VAL A 455 1.72 -21.78 -0.76
CA VAL A 455 0.61 -22.67 -1.12
C VAL A 455 0.13 -22.48 -2.58
N ASN A 456 0.28 -21.28 -3.13
CA ASN A 456 -0.14 -20.96 -4.49
C ASN A 456 0.66 -21.71 -5.56
N HIS A 457 1.95 -22.00 -5.32
CA HIS A 457 2.79 -22.67 -6.30
C HIS A 457 2.32 -24.11 -6.62
N PRO A 458 2.17 -25.03 -5.63
CA PRO A 458 1.64 -26.36 -5.89
C PRO A 458 0.16 -26.35 -6.33
N ILE A 459 -0.64 -25.36 -5.90
CA ILE A 459 -2.01 -25.19 -6.41
C ILE A 459 -2.00 -24.88 -7.92
N ALA A 460 -1.13 -23.99 -8.38
CA ALA A 460 -1.03 -23.65 -9.80
C ALA A 460 -0.55 -24.85 -10.64
N LEU A 461 0.44 -25.60 -10.14
CA LEU A 461 0.87 -26.87 -10.76
C LEU A 461 -0.28 -27.86 -10.89
N TYR A 462 -1.00 -28.12 -9.80
CA TYR A 462 -2.13 -29.07 -9.82
C TYR A 462 -3.20 -28.66 -10.83
N ASN A 463 -3.56 -27.37 -10.85
CA ASN A 463 -4.57 -26.89 -11.79
C ASN A 463 -4.09 -26.96 -13.24
N ARG A 464 -2.82 -26.65 -13.53
CA ARG A 464 -2.24 -26.82 -14.86
C ARG A 464 -2.22 -28.28 -15.30
N ALA A 465 -1.88 -29.19 -14.37
CA ALA A 465 -1.88 -30.63 -14.62
C ALA A 465 -3.27 -31.14 -15.02
N ALA A 466 -4.32 -30.70 -14.33
CA ALA A 466 -5.70 -31.05 -14.65
C ALA A 466 -6.09 -30.58 -16.07
N VAL A 467 -5.70 -29.35 -16.46
CA VAL A 467 -5.96 -28.86 -17.83
C VAL A 467 -5.15 -29.63 -18.87
N ARG A 468 -3.87 -29.93 -18.59
CA ARG A 468 -2.99 -30.74 -19.46
C ARG A 468 -3.56 -32.14 -19.71
N ARG A 469 -4.07 -32.80 -18.67
CA ARG A 469 -4.79 -34.08 -18.78
C ARG A 469 -5.99 -33.96 -19.74
N ASN A 470 -6.78 -32.89 -19.60
CA ASN A 470 -7.96 -32.66 -20.44
C ASN A 470 -7.64 -32.41 -21.92
N ILE A 471 -6.46 -31.88 -22.23
CA ILE A 471 -5.97 -31.74 -23.61
C ILE A 471 -5.10 -32.92 -24.09
N LYS A 472 -5.04 -34.01 -23.31
CA LYS A 472 -4.25 -35.22 -23.60
C LYS A 472 -2.74 -35.02 -23.62
N ASP A 473 -2.24 -33.97 -22.98
CA ASP A 473 -0.83 -33.85 -22.59
C ASP A 473 -0.60 -34.63 -21.28
N LEU A 474 -0.61 -35.96 -21.39
CA LEU A 474 -0.54 -36.85 -20.22
C LEU A 474 0.84 -36.78 -19.54
N THR A 475 1.93 -36.64 -20.31
CA THR A 475 3.28 -36.51 -19.76
C THR A 475 3.43 -35.20 -18.97
N GLY A 476 3.03 -34.07 -19.56
CA GLY A 476 3.08 -32.79 -18.85
C GLY A 476 2.14 -32.73 -17.64
N ALA A 477 1.02 -33.48 -17.66
CA ALA A 477 0.15 -33.62 -16.50
C ALA A 477 0.81 -34.42 -15.37
N VAL A 478 1.48 -35.53 -15.68
CA VAL A 478 2.23 -36.33 -14.68
C VAL A 478 3.32 -35.49 -14.02
N GLU A 479 4.11 -34.75 -14.81
CA GLU A 479 5.17 -33.88 -14.30
C GLU A 479 4.64 -32.84 -13.30
N ASP A 480 3.57 -32.13 -13.66
CA ASP A 480 2.98 -31.11 -12.81
C ASP A 480 2.34 -31.70 -11.54
N PHE A 481 1.57 -32.80 -11.65
CA PHE A 481 0.98 -33.46 -10.48
C PHE A 481 2.05 -34.02 -9.54
N GLN A 482 3.13 -34.57 -10.09
CA GLN A 482 4.22 -35.11 -9.28
C GLN A 482 4.93 -34.00 -8.50
N LYS A 483 5.29 -32.89 -9.16
CA LYS A 483 5.89 -31.74 -8.49
C LYS A 483 4.93 -31.13 -7.46
N ALA A 484 3.63 -31.04 -7.76
CA ALA A 484 2.64 -30.58 -6.80
C ALA A 484 2.57 -31.49 -5.55
N SER A 485 2.54 -32.81 -5.74
CA SER A 485 2.58 -33.83 -4.68
C SER A 485 3.77 -33.67 -3.74
N GLU A 486 4.96 -33.36 -4.29
CA GLU A 486 6.18 -33.15 -3.52
C GLU A 486 6.16 -31.87 -2.68
N LEU A 487 5.51 -30.81 -3.18
CA LEU A 487 5.49 -29.49 -2.56
C LEU A 487 4.37 -29.30 -1.52
N PHE A 488 3.20 -29.92 -1.71
CA PHE A 488 2.05 -29.77 -0.82
C PHE A 488 2.34 -30.06 0.68
N PRO A 489 3.14 -31.07 1.07
CA PRO A 489 3.49 -31.30 2.47
C PRO A 489 4.25 -30.12 3.10
N GLY A 490 5.10 -29.43 2.32
CA GLY A 490 5.88 -28.28 2.76
C GLY A 490 5.04 -27.02 3.06
N VAL A 491 3.78 -27.01 2.61
CA VAL A 491 2.81 -25.92 2.82
C VAL A 491 1.61 -26.36 3.68
N ASN A 492 1.75 -27.45 4.43
CA ASN A 492 0.74 -28.02 5.33
C ASN A 492 -0.56 -28.48 4.65
N GLU A 493 -0.48 -28.97 3.40
CA GLU A 493 -1.63 -29.48 2.64
C GLU A 493 -1.49 -30.99 2.29
N PRO A 494 -1.32 -31.89 3.27
CA PRO A 494 -1.00 -33.31 3.02
C PRO A 494 -2.11 -34.08 2.28
N GLU A 495 -3.37 -33.67 2.45
CA GLU A 495 -4.49 -34.28 1.71
C GLU A 495 -4.43 -33.96 0.21
N LEU A 496 -3.97 -32.75 -0.15
CA LEU A 496 -3.76 -32.37 -1.54
C LEU A 496 -2.54 -33.08 -2.13
N ALA A 497 -1.50 -33.31 -1.33
CA ALA A 497 -0.36 -34.13 -1.72
C ALA A 497 -0.80 -35.54 -2.14
N LYS A 498 -1.63 -36.18 -1.31
CA LYS A 498 -2.19 -37.51 -1.60
C LYS A 498 -3.03 -37.52 -2.87
N LYS A 499 -3.93 -36.54 -3.03
CA LYS A 499 -4.74 -36.41 -4.26
C LYS A 499 -3.86 -36.27 -5.51
N ALA A 500 -2.80 -35.47 -5.45
CA ALA A 500 -1.88 -35.31 -6.57
C ALA A 500 -1.11 -36.61 -6.87
N ALA A 501 -0.65 -37.33 -5.85
CA ALA A 501 0.02 -38.62 -6.01
C ALA A 501 -0.90 -39.70 -6.61
N ASP A 502 -2.18 -39.72 -6.22
CA ASP A 502 -3.18 -40.61 -6.80
C ASP A 502 -3.39 -40.32 -8.29
N GLU A 503 -3.44 -39.04 -8.70
CA GLU A 503 -3.52 -38.66 -10.12
C GLU A 503 -2.29 -39.13 -10.92
N VAL A 504 -1.08 -38.99 -10.38
CA VAL A 504 0.16 -39.52 -10.99
C VAL A 504 0.06 -41.03 -11.21
N TYR A 505 -0.45 -41.77 -10.23
CA TYR A 505 -0.61 -43.22 -10.34
C TYR A 505 -1.55 -43.61 -11.50
N TRP A 506 -2.70 -42.95 -11.60
CA TRP A 506 -3.69 -43.25 -12.65
C TRP A 506 -3.22 -42.86 -14.04
N LEU A 507 -2.61 -41.69 -14.20
CA LEU A 507 -2.09 -41.21 -15.48
C LEU A 507 -0.99 -42.14 -16.01
N ASN A 508 -0.07 -42.60 -15.17
CA ASN A 508 0.95 -43.55 -15.59
C ASN A 508 0.36 -44.88 -16.10
N ARG A 509 -0.76 -45.33 -15.53
CA ARG A 509 -1.49 -46.50 -16.06
C ARG A 509 -2.17 -46.22 -17.40
N GLU A 510 -2.73 -45.03 -17.59
CA GLU A 510 -3.33 -44.60 -18.87
C GLU A 510 -2.27 -44.53 -19.97
N ILE A 511 -1.14 -43.88 -19.70
CA ILE A 511 0.01 -43.79 -20.63
C ILE A 511 0.50 -45.18 -21.03
N LYS A 512 0.68 -46.07 -20.05
CA LYS A 512 1.08 -47.46 -20.31
C LYS A 512 0.05 -48.19 -21.17
N PHE A 513 -1.23 -48.06 -20.85
CA PHE A 513 -2.30 -48.66 -21.63
C PHE A 513 -2.33 -48.16 -23.08
N GLU A 514 -2.19 -46.85 -23.30
CA GLU A 514 -2.14 -46.28 -24.65
C GLU A 514 -0.94 -46.79 -25.45
N SER A 515 0.21 -46.95 -24.80
CA SER A 515 1.40 -47.58 -25.37
C SER A 515 1.14 -49.04 -25.76
N ASP A 516 0.59 -49.83 -24.84
CA ASP A 516 0.30 -51.25 -25.06
C ASP A 516 -0.77 -51.45 -26.15
N ARG A 517 -1.79 -50.59 -26.20
CA ARG A 517 -2.85 -50.62 -27.22
C ARG A 517 -2.32 -50.34 -28.63
N LYS A 518 -1.29 -49.49 -28.78
CA LYS A 518 -0.63 -49.26 -30.08
C LYS A 518 0.08 -50.51 -30.60
N LEU A 519 0.58 -51.36 -29.69
CA LEU A 519 1.24 -52.63 -30.03
C LEU A 519 0.22 -53.77 -30.21
N ASN A 520 -0.85 -53.79 -29.42
CA ASN A 520 -1.93 -54.76 -29.50
C ASN A 520 -3.31 -54.09 -29.33
N PRO A 521 -4.08 -53.90 -30.41
CA PRO A 521 -5.39 -53.27 -30.36
C PRO A 521 -6.42 -53.96 -29.47
N SER A 522 -6.22 -55.24 -29.12
CA SER A 522 -7.10 -56.01 -28.25
C SER A 522 -6.83 -55.82 -26.74
N THR A 523 -5.87 -54.96 -26.39
CA THR A 523 -5.53 -54.66 -24.98
C THR A 523 -6.76 -54.08 -24.27
N PRO A 524 -7.23 -54.69 -23.16
CA PRO A 524 -8.39 -54.20 -22.43
C PRO A 524 -8.08 -52.91 -21.66
N ALA A 525 -9.00 -51.95 -21.71
CA ALA A 525 -8.85 -50.67 -21.03
C ALA A 525 -8.76 -50.82 -19.50
N PRO A 526 -7.90 -50.04 -18.82
CA PRO A 526 -7.93 -49.98 -17.36
C PRO A 526 -9.28 -49.45 -16.90
N LYS A 527 -9.78 -49.92 -15.76
CA LYS A 527 -10.96 -49.33 -15.11
C LYS A 527 -10.70 -47.82 -14.92
N PRO A 528 -11.62 -46.94 -15.33
CA PRO A 528 -11.45 -45.51 -15.13
C PRO A 528 -11.27 -45.22 -13.65
N SER A 529 -10.43 -44.24 -13.31
CA SER A 529 -10.51 -43.63 -11.98
C SER A 529 -11.93 -43.08 -11.80
N ASN A 530 -12.44 -43.04 -10.56
CA ASN A 530 -13.56 -42.14 -10.29
C ASN A 530 -13.10 -40.77 -10.78
N PRO A 531 -13.78 -40.14 -11.76
CA PRO A 531 -13.31 -38.88 -12.28
C PRO A 531 -13.18 -37.92 -11.10
N ALA A 532 -11.99 -37.38 -10.88
CA ALA A 532 -11.92 -36.07 -10.26
C ALA A 532 -12.90 -35.20 -11.07
N PRO A 533 -13.78 -34.42 -10.42
CA PRO A 533 -14.68 -33.53 -11.16
C PRO A 533 -13.86 -32.76 -12.19
N ASP A 534 -14.41 -32.46 -13.37
CA ASP A 534 -13.72 -31.86 -14.53
C ASP A 534 -12.91 -30.55 -14.28
N GLY A 535 -12.87 -30.05 -13.04
CA GLY A 535 -12.09 -28.91 -12.59
C GLY A 535 -10.88 -29.33 -11.74
N GLY A 536 -9.82 -28.51 -11.75
CA GLY A 536 -8.71 -28.67 -10.81
C GLY A 536 -9.14 -28.48 -9.34
N LEU A 537 -8.23 -28.01 -8.48
CA LEU A 537 -8.58 -27.81 -7.06
C LEU A 537 -9.66 -26.73 -6.92
N ASN A 538 -10.86 -27.17 -6.48
CA ASN A 538 -12.06 -26.37 -6.21
C ASN A 538 -12.66 -25.67 -7.45
N GLU A 539 -13.97 -25.39 -7.40
CA GLU A 539 -14.59 -24.45 -8.35
C GLU A 539 -13.97 -23.05 -8.19
N PRO A 540 -13.93 -22.23 -9.26
CA PRO A 540 -13.53 -20.82 -9.14
C PRO A 540 -14.34 -20.12 -8.03
N ILE A 541 -13.71 -19.17 -7.32
CA ILE A 541 -14.32 -18.46 -6.18
C ILE A 541 -15.68 -17.84 -6.53
#